data_AF-A0A928F3F7-F1
#
_entry.id   AF-A0A928F3F7-F1
#
_cell.length_a   1.000
_cell.length_b   1.000
_cell.length_c   1.000
_cell.angle_alpha   90.00
_cell.angle_beta   90.00
_cell.angle_gamma   90.00
#
_symmetry.space_group_name_H-M   'P 1'
#
loop_
_entity.id
_entity.type
_entity.pdbx_description
1 polymer ?
#
loop_
_entity_poly.entity_id
_entity_poly.type
_entity_poly.pdbx_seq_one_letter_code
_entity_poly.pdbx_strand_id
1 'polypeptide(L)'
;MARPRKSYYWWIAGKILYGLLGLAIFVMVAFLLWRVYFSGKIPKEVKGVVSNERLVALYAEKGEDIELLTQEQATVTKGEENYGYFSVPQFVYIPEISQVQVLFRYNNSTLKYTQRDFELAERPARGTEVFDVSLVTITDQTPDDPTDNKDGSESLAKTRTAPTSHTVTTTALYTYFVYTFDDVTVKDDTLVLYFDIYYGEAVDYEATPYGTLRLYHFESEWLSRKLTKDEASALSGRQE
;
A
#
# COMPACT_ATOMS: atom_id res chain seq x y z
N MET A 1 -19.72 -48.98 -52.28
CA MET A 1 -19.32 -48.80 -50.86
C MET A 1 -19.27 -47.30 -50.55
N ALA A 2 -20.27 -46.78 -49.84
CA ALA A 2 -20.29 -45.37 -49.43
C ALA A 2 -19.53 -45.23 -48.10
N ARG A 3 -18.46 -44.40 -48.08
CA ARG A 3 -17.68 -44.11 -46.86
C ARG A 3 -18.59 -43.44 -45.81
N PRO A 4 -18.42 -43.74 -44.50
CA PRO A 4 -19.32 -43.27 -43.47
C PRO A 4 -19.16 -41.75 -43.24
N ARG A 5 -20.10 -40.96 -43.76
CA ARG A 5 -20.17 -39.48 -43.59
C ARG A 5 -20.15 -39.03 -42.12
N LYS A 6 -20.57 -39.88 -41.17
CA LYS A 6 -20.54 -39.58 -39.73
C LYS A 6 -19.13 -39.31 -39.20
N SER A 7 -18.10 -40.01 -39.68
CA SER A 7 -16.71 -39.83 -39.21
C SER A 7 -16.16 -38.44 -39.51
N TYR A 8 -16.53 -37.86 -40.66
CA TYR A 8 -16.03 -36.55 -41.10
C TYR A 8 -16.63 -35.39 -40.30
N TYR A 9 -17.93 -35.43 -40.00
CA TYR A 9 -18.58 -34.41 -39.17
C TYR A 9 -18.07 -34.43 -37.73
N TRP A 10 -17.85 -35.61 -37.15
CA TRP A 10 -17.24 -35.74 -35.82
C TRP A 10 -15.78 -35.27 -35.80
N TRP A 11 -15.03 -35.47 -36.89
CA TRP A 11 -13.66 -34.95 -37.04
C TRP A 11 -13.63 -33.41 -37.15
N ILE A 12 -14.55 -32.81 -37.93
CA ILE A 12 -14.69 -31.34 -38.00
C ILE A 12 -15.14 -30.78 -36.66
N ALA A 13 -16.16 -31.36 -36.03
CA ALA A 13 -16.65 -30.93 -34.72
C ALA A 13 -15.56 -31.00 -33.66
N GLY A 14 -14.75 -32.08 -33.67
CA GLY A 14 -13.56 -32.20 -32.82
C GLY A 14 -12.57 -31.07 -33.07
N LYS A 15 -12.23 -30.76 -34.33
CA LYS A 15 -11.32 -29.65 -34.65
C LYS A 15 -11.85 -28.28 -34.23
N ILE A 16 -13.15 -28.04 -34.37
CA ILE A 16 -13.79 -26.81 -33.91
C ILE A 16 -13.71 -26.72 -32.38
N LEU A 17 -14.02 -27.81 -31.67
CA LEU A 17 -13.95 -27.87 -30.21
C LEU A 17 -12.51 -27.65 -29.71
N TYR A 18 -11.51 -28.28 -30.32
CA TYR A 18 -10.09 -28.05 -30.01
C TYR A 18 -9.68 -26.60 -30.32
N GLY A 19 -10.18 -26.00 -31.40
CA GLY A 19 -9.95 -24.59 -31.72
C GLY A 19 -10.56 -23.65 -30.67
N LEU A 20 -11.79 -23.92 -30.23
CA LEU A 20 -12.46 -23.15 -29.17
C LEU A 20 -11.76 -23.30 -27.82
N LEU A 21 -11.32 -24.52 -27.47
CA LEU A 21 -10.54 -24.76 -26.25
C LEU A 21 -9.19 -24.03 -26.30
N GLY A 22 -8.49 -24.08 -27.45
CA GLY A 22 -7.26 -23.33 -27.66
C GLY A 22 -7.46 -21.83 -27.55
N LEU A 23 -8.56 -21.30 -28.11
CA LEU A 23 -8.93 -19.89 -27.97
C LEU A 23 -9.24 -19.53 -26.51
N ALA A 24 -9.97 -20.37 -25.78
CA ALA A 24 -10.29 -20.14 -24.38
C ALA A 24 -9.02 -20.11 -23.51
N ILE A 25 -8.08 -21.04 -23.74
CA ILE A 25 -6.77 -21.05 -23.06
C ILE A 25 -5.99 -19.79 -23.43
N PHE A 26 -5.95 -19.40 -24.70
CA PHE A 26 -5.26 -18.19 -25.15
C PHE A 26 -5.83 -16.92 -24.51
N VAL A 27 -7.16 -16.78 -24.46
CA VAL A 27 -7.83 -15.65 -23.80
C VAL A 27 -7.52 -15.64 -22.30
N MET A 28 -7.53 -16.81 -21.64
CA MET A 28 -7.17 -16.92 -20.23
C MET A 28 -5.71 -16.50 -19.98
N VAL A 29 -4.77 -16.97 -20.80
CA VAL A 29 -3.35 -16.58 -20.69
C VAL A 29 -3.18 -15.09 -20.97
N ALA A 30 -3.81 -14.56 -22.01
CA ALA A 30 -3.79 -13.12 -22.32
C ALA A 30 -4.35 -12.29 -21.15
N PHE A 31 -5.41 -12.75 -20.50
CA PHE A 31 -5.97 -12.10 -19.32
C PHE A 31 -5.03 -12.17 -18.11
N LEU A 32 -4.36 -13.31 -17.87
CA LEU A 32 -3.35 -13.44 -16.82
C LEU A 32 -2.15 -12.52 -17.06
N LEU A 33 -1.65 -12.48 -18.30
CA LEU A 33 -0.57 -11.58 -18.69
C LEU A 33 -1.01 -10.12 -18.54
N TRP A 34 -2.22 -9.77 -19.00
CA TRP A 34 -2.79 -8.44 -18.77
C TRP A 34 -2.82 -8.08 -17.28
N ARG A 35 -3.26 -9.02 -16.45
CA ARG A 35 -3.34 -8.84 -14.99
C ARG A 35 -1.94 -8.59 -14.39
N VAL A 36 -0.95 -9.37 -14.79
CA VAL A 36 0.42 -9.24 -14.27
C VAL A 36 1.09 -7.95 -14.74
N TYR A 37 0.98 -7.61 -16.03
CA TYR A 37 1.75 -6.51 -16.61
C TYR A 37 1.09 -5.12 -16.49
N PHE A 38 -0.25 -5.06 -16.48
CA PHE A 38 -0.97 -3.78 -16.51
C PHE A 38 -1.76 -3.49 -15.23
N SER A 39 -2.22 -4.52 -14.52
CA SER A 39 -3.14 -4.35 -13.38
C SER A 39 -2.44 -4.23 -12.03
N GLY A 40 -1.28 -4.85 -11.84
CA GLY A 40 -0.53 -4.81 -10.59
C GLY A 40 0.54 -3.73 -10.50
N LYS A 41 0.84 -3.04 -11.62
CA LYS A 41 1.97 -2.12 -11.70
C LYS A 41 1.64 -0.80 -11.01
N ILE A 42 2.42 -0.46 -9.99
CA ILE A 42 2.36 0.85 -9.33
C ILE A 42 2.74 1.92 -10.37
N PRO A 43 1.92 2.98 -10.55
CA PRO A 43 2.21 4.07 -11.48
C PRO A 43 3.54 4.75 -11.14
N LYS A 44 4.28 5.21 -12.15
CA LYS A 44 5.63 5.76 -11.96
C LYS A 44 5.62 7.00 -11.06
N GLU A 45 4.53 7.75 -11.10
CA GLU A 45 4.30 9.00 -10.37
C GLU A 45 4.29 8.81 -8.85
N VAL A 46 3.91 7.62 -8.39
CA VAL A 46 3.84 7.24 -6.97
C VAL A 46 4.77 6.08 -6.64
N LYS A 47 5.62 5.69 -7.60
CA LYS A 47 6.54 4.59 -7.45
C LYS A 47 7.86 5.12 -6.91
N GLY A 48 8.03 5.04 -5.60
CA GLY A 48 9.26 5.40 -4.93
C GLY A 48 9.06 6.44 -3.84
N VAL A 49 10.16 7.08 -3.45
CA VAL A 49 10.17 8.21 -2.52
C VAL A 49 9.63 9.46 -3.21
N VAL A 50 8.77 10.18 -2.49
CA VAL A 50 8.31 11.50 -2.87
C VAL A 50 9.31 12.52 -2.35
N SER A 51 9.69 13.46 -3.22
CA SER A 51 10.62 14.52 -2.86
C SER A 51 9.90 15.65 -2.12
N ASN A 52 10.39 15.95 -0.92
CA ASN A 52 10.11 17.16 -0.16
C ASN A 52 11.44 17.89 0.13
N GLU A 53 11.35 19.09 0.71
CA GLU A 53 12.52 19.93 0.99
C GLU A 53 13.55 19.21 1.90
N ARG A 54 13.08 18.47 2.91
CA ARG A 54 13.95 17.72 3.84
C ARG A 54 14.75 16.63 3.12
N LEU A 55 14.10 15.83 2.28
CA LEU A 55 14.76 14.76 1.54
C LEU A 55 15.69 15.30 0.44
N VAL A 56 15.32 16.41 -0.22
CA VAL A 56 16.19 17.07 -1.20
C VAL A 56 17.44 17.64 -0.53
N ALA A 57 17.30 18.26 0.65
CA ALA A 57 18.43 18.76 1.43
C ALA A 57 19.35 17.63 1.89
N LEU A 58 18.78 16.53 2.41
CA LEU A 58 19.56 15.34 2.78
C LEU A 58 20.32 14.75 1.59
N TYR A 59 19.69 14.71 0.41
CA TYR A 59 20.32 14.26 -0.82
C TYR A 59 21.43 15.18 -1.31
N ALA A 60 21.31 16.50 -1.11
CA ALA A 60 22.38 17.45 -1.41
C ALA A 60 23.63 17.20 -0.54
N GLU A 61 23.44 16.81 0.71
CA GLU A 61 24.52 16.56 1.66
C GLU A 61 25.17 15.18 1.46
N LYS A 62 24.36 14.13 1.31
CA LYS A 62 24.84 12.73 1.32
C LYS A 62 24.87 12.04 -0.04
N GLY A 63 24.19 12.60 -1.04
CA GLY A 63 24.01 11.95 -2.34
C GLY A 63 23.29 10.60 -2.22
N GLU A 64 23.86 9.55 -2.80
CA GLU A 64 23.26 8.20 -2.79
C GLU A 64 23.43 7.44 -1.46
N ASP A 65 24.18 8.00 -0.50
CA ASP A 65 24.49 7.37 0.80
C ASP A 65 23.40 7.63 1.87
N ILE A 66 22.18 7.91 1.43
CA ILE A 66 21.00 8.05 2.30
C ILE A 66 20.54 6.67 2.77
N GLU A 67 20.30 6.55 4.07
CA GLU A 67 19.72 5.33 4.63
C GLU A 67 18.19 5.31 4.40
N LEU A 68 17.72 4.30 3.65
CA LEU A 68 16.30 4.02 3.49
C LEU A 68 16.00 2.64 4.06
N LEU A 69 15.07 2.58 5.02
CA LEU A 69 14.69 1.34 5.69
C LEU A 69 13.22 0.99 5.39
N THR A 70 12.92 -0.30 5.30
CA THR A 70 11.55 -0.83 5.18
C THR A 70 11.47 -2.17 5.90
N GLN A 71 10.26 -2.65 6.17
CA GLN A 71 10.01 -4.04 6.57
C GLN A 71 9.08 -4.71 5.58
N GLU A 72 9.07 -6.04 5.54
CA GLU A 72 8.12 -6.79 4.71
C GLU A 72 6.68 -6.43 5.09
N GLN A 73 5.90 -6.03 4.09
CA GLN A 73 4.50 -5.68 4.28
C GLN A 73 3.61 -6.89 4.03
N ALA A 74 2.71 -7.15 4.97
CA ALA A 74 1.64 -8.11 4.75
C ALA A 74 0.76 -7.62 3.60
N THR A 75 0.52 -8.49 2.62
CA THR A 75 -0.24 -8.15 1.41
C THR A 75 -1.73 -7.92 1.68
N VAL A 76 -2.23 -8.28 2.87
CA VAL A 76 -3.65 -8.24 3.24
C VAL A 76 -3.82 -7.87 4.71
N THR A 77 -4.68 -6.89 4.99
CA THR A 77 -5.14 -6.50 6.33
C THR A 77 -5.85 -7.68 7.02
N LYS A 78 -5.50 -7.99 8.27
CA LYS A 78 -6.13 -9.06 9.08
C LYS A 78 -7.10 -8.53 10.16
N GLY A 79 -7.54 -7.28 10.07
CA GLY A 79 -8.54 -6.74 11.00
C GLY A 79 -9.89 -7.43 10.83
N GLU A 80 -10.61 -7.63 11.95
CA GLU A 80 -11.91 -8.33 11.99
C GLU A 80 -12.97 -7.69 11.09
N GLU A 81 -12.86 -6.39 10.77
CA GLU A 81 -13.88 -5.67 10.00
C GLU A 81 -13.50 -5.35 8.54
N ASN A 82 -12.22 -5.39 8.12
CA ASN A 82 -11.80 -4.81 6.83
C ASN A 82 -10.74 -5.62 6.06
N TYR A 83 -10.83 -6.95 6.13
CA TYR A 83 -9.94 -7.87 5.42
C TYR A 83 -9.91 -7.61 3.91
N GLY A 84 -8.76 -7.14 3.41
CA GLY A 84 -8.50 -6.99 1.97
C GLY A 84 -9.04 -5.72 1.29
N TYR A 85 -9.51 -4.73 2.05
CA TYR A 85 -9.99 -3.47 1.48
C TYR A 85 -8.88 -2.44 1.25
N PHE A 86 -7.88 -2.46 2.13
CA PHE A 86 -6.77 -1.52 2.12
C PHE A 86 -5.46 -2.27 1.92
N SER A 87 -4.48 -1.60 1.34
CA SER A 87 -3.14 -2.17 1.21
C SER A 87 -2.09 -1.08 1.28
N VAL A 88 -1.00 -1.39 1.98
CA VAL A 88 0.26 -0.64 1.91
C VAL A 88 1.27 -1.51 1.19
N PRO A 89 1.46 -1.35 -0.15
CA PRO A 89 2.41 -2.18 -0.88
C PRO A 89 3.86 -1.89 -0.49
N GLN A 90 4.14 -0.70 0.04
CA GLN A 90 5.47 -0.26 0.42
C GLN A 90 5.38 0.88 1.44
N PHE A 91 6.30 0.90 2.39
CA PHE A 91 6.65 2.10 3.14
C PHE A 91 8.16 2.29 3.12
N VAL A 92 8.63 3.48 3.47
CA VAL A 92 10.05 3.81 3.59
C VAL A 92 10.21 4.69 4.82
N TYR A 93 11.12 4.31 5.70
CA TYR A 93 11.60 5.13 6.81
C TYR A 93 12.98 5.69 6.46
N ILE A 94 13.17 6.99 6.71
CA ILE A 94 14.41 7.73 6.47
C ILE A 94 14.86 8.28 7.83
N PRO A 95 15.72 7.55 8.56
CA PRO A 95 16.07 7.87 9.94
C PRO A 95 16.64 9.29 10.10
N GLU A 96 17.47 9.74 9.17
CA GLU A 96 18.25 10.98 9.32
C GLU A 96 17.42 12.25 9.27
N ILE A 97 16.19 12.16 8.74
CA ILE A 97 15.23 13.27 8.71
C ILE A 97 13.92 12.93 9.44
N SER A 98 13.89 11.82 10.18
CA SER A 98 12.71 11.35 10.93
C SER A 98 11.45 11.34 10.07
N GLN A 99 11.55 10.74 8.88
CA GLN A 99 10.47 10.78 7.90
C GLN A 99 10.01 9.36 7.53
N VAL A 100 8.70 9.16 7.49
CA VAL A 100 8.07 7.96 6.95
C VAL A 100 7.25 8.33 5.71
N GLN A 101 7.43 7.56 4.64
CA GLN A 101 6.61 7.65 3.44
C GLN A 101 5.86 6.34 3.22
N VAL A 102 4.55 6.44 2.99
CA VAL A 102 3.65 5.27 2.89
C VAL A 102 2.94 5.29 1.55
N LEU A 103 3.19 4.29 0.72
CA LEU A 103 2.38 4.04 -0.46
C LEU A 103 1.12 3.29 -0.02
N PHE A 104 -0.01 3.96 -0.05
CA PHE A 104 -1.33 3.43 0.27
C PHE A 104 -2.15 3.23 -1.01
N ARG A 105 -2.95 2.17 -1.06
CA ARG A 105 -3.93 1.98 -2.14
C ARG A 105 -5.23 1.34 -1.67
N TYR A 106 -6.29 1.65 -2.42
CA TYR A 106 -7.58 0.96 -2.33
C TYR A 106 -8.17 0.76 -3.74
N ASN A 107 -9.13 -0.15 -3.87
CA ASN A 107 -9.79 -0.48 -5.14
C ASN A 107 -11.26 -0.04 -5.16
N ASN A 108 -11.93 -0.24 -6.31
CA ASN A 108 -13.35 0.11 -6.46
C ASN A 108 -14.29 -0.70 -5.55
N SER A 109 -13.91 -1.92 -5.17
CA SER A 109 -14.69 -2.72 -4.22
C SER A 109 -14.66 -2.08 -2.83
N THR A 110 -13.52 -1.52 -2.41
CA THR A 110 -13.40 -0.76 -1.16
C THR A 110 -14.45 0.35 -1.09
N LEU A 111 -14.60 1.16 -2.14
CA LEU A 111 -15.61 2.23 -2.17
C LEU A 111 -17.06 1.70 -2.08
N LYS A 112 -17.32 0.50 -2.62
CA LYS A 112 -18.63 -0.15 -2.50
C LYS A 112 -18.90 -0.59 -1.06
N TYR A 113 -17.88 -1.10 -0.37
CA TYR A 113 -18.00 -1.47 1.04
C TYR A 113 -18.15 -0.23 1.91
N THR A 114 -17.37 0.82 1.67
CA THR A 114 -17.52 2.12 2.36
C THR A 114 -18.92 2.68 2.20
N GLN A 115 -19.52 2.63 1.00
CA GLN A 115 -20.92 3.04 0.82
C GLN A 115 -21.88 2.27 1.72
N ARG A 116 -21.69 0.96 1.83
CA ARG A 116 -22.56 0.09 2.63
C ARG A 116 -22.34 0.30 4.13
N ASP A 117 -21.09 0.34 4.56
CA ASP A 117 -20.72 0.34 5.97
C ASP A 117 -21.02 1.71 6.62
N PHE A 118 -21.00 2.80 5.84
CA PHE A 118 -21.39 4.15 6.28
C PHE A 118 -22.77 4.61 5.76
N GLU A 119 -23.57 3.69 5.21
CA GLU A 119 -24.95 3.95 4.74
C GLU A 119 -25.09 5.16 3.79
N LEU A 120 -24.12 5.35 2.88
CA LEU A 120 -24.08 6.51 2.00
C LEU A 120 -25.12 6.40 0.87
N ALA A 121 -25.81 7.51 0.61
CA ALA A 121 -26.80 7.60 -0.46
C ALA A 121 -26.22 7.26 -1.84
N GLU A 122 -24.99 7.69 -2.10
CA GLU A 122 -24.26 7.39 -3.32
C GLU A 122 -22.86 6.85 -3.02
N ARG A 123 -22.37 6.00 -3.92
CA ARG A 123 -21.00 5.50 -3.82
C ARG A 123 -20.02 6.65 -4.09
N PRO A 124 -18.97 6.82 -3.26
CA PRO A 124 -17.91 7.77 -3.55
C PRO A 124 -17.33 7.56 -4.95
N ALA A 125 -17.02 8.67 -5.62
CA ALA A 125 -16.40 8.62 -6.93
C ALA A 125 -14.96 8.09 -6.81
N ARG A 126 -14.44 7.50 -7.88
CA ARG A 126 -13.05 7.04 -7.85
C ARG A 126 -12.10 8.24 -7.83
N GLY A 127 -11.10 8.18 -6.96
CA GLY A 127 -10.08 9.23 -6.85
C GLY A 127 -10.49 10.36 -5.91
N THR A 128 -11.68 10.32 -5.30
CA THR A 128 -12.02 11.23 -4.22
C THR A 128 -11.26 10.84 -2.96
N GLU A 129 -10.77 11.84 -2.24
CA GLU A 129 -10.04 11.70 -0.99
C GLU A 129 -11.04 11.54 0.16
N VAL A 130 -11.68 10.36 0.22
CA VAL A 130 -12.70 10.05 1.25
C VAL A 130 -12.12 9.42 2.51
N PHE A 131 -10.84 9.10 2.48
CA PHE A 131 -10.15 8.48 3.60
C PHE A 131 -9.12 9.44 4.16
N ASP A 132 -9.23 9.71 5.46
CA ASP A 132 -8.19 10.38 6.24
C ASP A 132 -7.28 9.32 6.86
N VAL A 133 -6.04 9.68 7.20
CA VAL A 133 -5.04 8.75 7.70
C VAL A 133 -4.20 9.36 8.82
N SER A 134 -3.73 8.49 9.72
CA SER A 134 -2.74 8.88 10.71
C SER A 134 -1.70 7.78 10.87
N LEU A 135 -0.47 8.17 11.19
CA LEU A 135 0.53 7.25 11.67
C LEU A 135 0.42 7.12 13.19
N VAL A 136 0.48 5.90 13.71
CA VAL A 136 0.47 5.64 15.16
C VAL A 136 1.77 4.98 15.55
N THR A 137 2.47 5.62 16.47
CA THR A 137 3.65 5.05 17.12
C THR A 137 3.27 4.54 18.50
N ILE A 138 3.57 3.27 18.77
CA ILE A 138 3.47 2.68 20.11
C ILE A 138 4.88 2.52 20.67
N THR A 139 5.15 3.17 21.80
CA THR A 139 6.43 3.12 22.50
C THR A 139 6.26 2.51 23.89
N ASP A 140 7.22 1.69 24.28
CA ASP A 140 7.36 1.15 25.63
C ASP A 140 7.98 2.20 26.56
N GLN A 141 7.25 2.58 27.62
CA GLN A 141 7.71 3.53 28.64
C GLN A 141 8.50 2.85 29.76
N THR A 142 8.44 1.51 29.87
CA THR A 142 9.09 0.69 30.89
C THR A 142 9.89 -0.44 30.22
N PRO A 143 10.88 -0.12 29.35
CA PRO A 143 11.61 -1.11 28.55
C PRO A 143 12.37 -2.17 29.36
N ASP A 144 12.62 -1.91 30.65
CA ASP A 144 13.24 -2.86 31.58
C ASP A 144 12.28 -3.99 32.04
N ASP A 145 10.96 -3.86 31.84
CA ASP A 145 9.96 -4.89 32.15
C ASP A 145 8.94 -5.09 31.01
N PRO A 146 9.31 -5.81 29.94
CA PRO A 146 8.41 -6.06 28.81
C PRO A 146 7.15 -6.86 29.14
N THR A 147 7.03 -7.41 30.37
CA THR A 147 5.87 -8.23 30.77
C THR A 147 4.63 -7.41 31.09
N ASP A 148 4.78 -6.09 31.26
CA ASP A 148 3.71 -5.15 31.51
C ASP A 148 3.07 -4.58 30.23
N ASN A 149 3.70 -4.79 29.07
CA ASN A 149 3.26 -4.38 27.74
C ASN A 149 1.99 -5.13 27.30
N LYS A 150 0.85 -4.71 27.87
CA LYS A 150 -0.48 -5.23 27.57
C LYS A 150 -1.30 -4.13 26.92
N ASP A 151 -2.17 -4.50 25.98
CA ASP A 151 -3.04 -3.53 25.33
C ASP A 151 -3.81 -2.68 26.35
N GLY A 152 -3.61 -1.35 26.28
CA GLY A 152 -4.21 -0.39 27.20
C GLY A 152 -3.49 -0.21 28.54
N SER A 153 -2.28 -0.76 28.72
CA SER A 153 -1.45 -0.47 29.90
C SER A 153 -0.89 0.96 29.85
N GLU A 154 -0.60 1.52 31.03
CA GLU A 154 0.11 2.80 31.16
C GLU A 154 1.59 2.69 30.74
N SER A 155 2.13 1.46 30.60
CA SER A 155 3.47 1.25 30.06
C SER A 155 3.59 1.53 28.56
N LEU A 156 2.47 1.70 27.85
CA LEU A 156 2.46 1.99 26.42
C LEU A 156 2.06 3.45 26.16
N ALA A 157 2.96 4.20 25.52
CA ALA A 157 2.62 5.50 24.96
C ALA A 157 2.15 5.36 23.51
N LYS A 158 1.02 5.99 23.20
CA LYS A 158 0.49 6.09 21.84
C LYS A 158 0.63 7.53 21.34
N THR A 159 1.40 7.72 20.28
CA THR A 159 1.55 9.02 19.61
C THR A 159 0.96 8.94 18.22
N ARG A 160 0.18 9.94 17.83
CA ARG A 160 -0.40 10.06 16.48
C ARG A 160 0.25 11.19 15.70
N THR A 161 0.59 10.91 14.45
CA THR A 161 1.18 11.89 13.53
C THR A 161 0.32 11.99 12.27
N ALA A 162 -0.13 13.20 11.94
CA ALA A 162 -0.85 13.49 10.70
C ALA A 162 0.13 13.56 9.50
N PRO A 163 -0.31 13.26 8.28
CA PRO A 163 0.54 13.43 7.10
C PRO A 163 0.86 14.91 6.88
N THR A 164 2.11 15.22 6.55
CA THR A 164 2.52 16.58 6.17
C THR A 164 2.25 16.90 4.71
N SER A 165 2.19 15.87 3.87
CA SER A 165 1.81 15.99 2.47
C SER A 165 1.36 14.65 1.90
N HIS A 166 0.63 14.71 0.78
CA HIS A 166 0.32 13.54 -0.01
C HIS A 166 0.28 13.83 -1.50
N THR A 167 0.44 12.79 -2.29
CA THR A 167 0.19 12.81 -3.74
C THR A 167 -0.75 11.68 -4.11
N VAL A 168 -1.72 11.97 -4.98
CA VAL A 168 -2.71 11.01 -5.45
C VAL A 168 -2.52 10.70 -6.93
N THR A 169 -2.68 9.43 -7.30
CA THR A 169 -2.82 9.02 -8.70
C THR A 169 -3.84 7.90 -8.82
N THR A 170 -4.49 7.78 -9.97
CA THR A 170 -5.51 6.76 -10.17
C THR A 170 -5.23 5.93 -11.42
N THR A 171 -5.47 4.63 -11.31
CA THR A 171 -5.44 3.66 -12.41
C THR A 171 -6.78 2.97 -12.50
N ALA A 172 -7.07 2.29 -13.62
CA ALA A 172 -8.35 1.59 -13.82
C ALA A 172 -8.84 0.76 -12.61
N LEU A 173 -7.91 0.23 -11.80
CA LEU A 173 -8.19 -0.67 -10.69
C LEU A 173 -8.01 -0.08 -9.29
N TYR A 174 -7.07 0.84 -9.13
CA TYR A 174 -6.66 1.35 -7.82
C TYR A 174 -6.52 2.86 -7.82
N THR A 175 -6.88 3.46 -6.70
CA THR A 175 -6.41 4.78 -6.29
C THR A 175 -5.19 4.59 -5.40
N TYR A 176 -4.12 5.32 -5.69
CA TYR A 176 -2.88 5.29 -4.94
C TYR A 176 -2.64 6.65 -4.29
N PHE A 177 -2.18 6.61 -3.05
CA PHE A 177 -1.69 7.76 -2.31
C PHE A 177 -0.26 7.48 -1.87
N VAL A 178 0.60 8.48 -1.94
CA VAL A 178 1.84 8.47 -1.17
C VAL A 178 1.72 9.53 -0.12
N TYR A 179 1.63 9.10 1.15
CA TYR A 179 1.62 9.99 2.29
C TYR A 179 3.03 10.17 2.83
N THR A 180 3.39 11.40 3.14
CA THR A 180 4.63 11.74 3.83
C THR A 180 4.29 12.15 5.26
N PHE A 181 4.98 11.58 6.22
CA PHE A 181 4.89 11.89 7.64
C PHE A 181 6.28 12.32 8.11
N ASP A 182 6.39 13.58 8.50
CA ASP A 182 7.59 14.13 9.09
C ASP A 182 7.55 14.00 10.62
N ASP A 183 8.73 14.10 11.24
CA ASP A 183 8.92 14.04 12.70
C ASP A 183 8.46 12.72 13.34
N VAL A 184 8.54 11.64 12.58
CA VAL A 184 8.32 10.26 13.04
C VAL A 184 9.68 9.64 13.35
N THR A 185 9.91 9.29 14.60
CA THR A 185 11.15 8.61 15.02
C THR A 185 10.85 7.18 15.45
N VAL A 186 11.63 6.23 14.93
CA VAL A 186 11.67 4.86 15.44
C VAL A 186 12.97 4.69 16.22
N LYS A 187 12.86 4.36 17.51
CA LYS A 187 13.98 4.10 18.43
C LYS A 187 13.85 2.71 19.04
N ASP A 188 14.77 2.37 19.93
CA ASP A 188 14.81 1.07 20.62
C ASP A 188 13.57 0.80 21.50
N ASP A 189 12.91 1.86 21.97
CA ASP A 189 11.66 1.80 22.74
C ASP A 189 10.40 1.70 21.86
N THR A 190 10.55 1.81 20.54
CA THR A 190 9.41 1.78 19.63
C THR A 190 9.02 0.33 19.34
N LEU A 191 7.82 -0.06 19.76
CA LEU A 191 7.32 -1.41 19.56
C LEU A 191 6.75 -1.59 18.15
N VAL A 192 5.93 -0.64 17.70
CA VAL A 192 5.14 -0.78 16.48
C VAL A 192 4.84 0.58 15.85
N LEU A 193 4.80 0.60 14.51
CA LEU A 193 4.14 1.67 13.75
C LEU A 193 2.92 1.12 13.02
N TYR A 194 1.77 1.76 13.21
CA TYR A 194 0.55 1.52 12.45
C TYR A 194 0.23 2.68 11.51
N PHE A 195 -0.42 2.34 10.41
CA PHE A 195 -1.10 3.25 9.50
C PHE A 195 -2.60 3.07 9.68
N ASP A 196 -3.22 4.01 10.38
CA ASP A 196 -4.65 4.04 10.64
C ASP A 196 -5.37 4.83 9.55
N ILE A 197 -6.52 4.31 9.13
CA ILE A 197 -7.35 4.80 8.04
C ILE A 197 -8.74 5.08 8.62
N TYR A 198 -9.26 6.25 8.30
CA TYR A 198 -10.56 6.73 8.75
C TYR A 198 -11.39 7.15 7.55
N TYR A 199 -12.70 7.28 7.74
CA TYR A 199 -13.61 7.77 6.71
C TYR A 199 -14.21 9.11 7.15
N GLY A 200 -14.27 10.08 6.24
CA GLY A 200 -14.84 11.41 6.47
C GLY A 200 -13.80 12.52 6.63
N GLU A 201 -14.29 13.77 6.70
CA GLU A 201 -13.45 14.99 6.72
C GLU A 201 -13.20 15.54 8.13
N ALA A 202 -13.99 15.14 9.13
CA ALA A 202 -13.89 15.58 10.52
C ALA A 202 -13.67 14.38 11.43
N VAL A 203 -12.50 13.77 11.28
CA VAL A 203 -12.17 12.50 11.92
C VAL A 203 -11.78 12.71 13.38
N ASP A 204 -12.46 11.97 14.27
CA ASP A 204 -11.97 11.74 15.62
C ASP A 204 -10.91 10.64 15.57
N TYR A 205 -9.64 11.03 15.68
CA TYR A 205 -8.53 10.07 15.64
C TYR A 205 -8.48 9.16 16.89
N GLU A 206 -9.20 9.47 17.96
CA GLU A 206 -9.33 8.57 19.12
C GLU A 206 -10.37 7.47 18.91
N ALA A 207 -11.25 7.63 17.92
CA ALA A 207 -12.19 6.59 17.54
C ALA A 207 -11.47 5.37 16.93
N THR A 208 -12.16 4.23 16.93
CA THR A 208 -11.69 3.02 16.25
C THR A 208 -11.51 3.33 14.75
N PRO A 209 -10.29 3.14 14.19
CA PRO A 209 -10.04 3.38 12.78
C PRO A 209 -10.84 2.41 11.90
N TYR A 210 -11.25 2.88 10.73
CA TYR A 210 -11.88 2.03 9.72
C TYR A 210 -10.89 0.98 9.18
N GLY A 211 -9.58 1.24 9.19
CA GLY A 211 -8.60 0.20 8.91
C GLY A 211 -7.25 0.50 9.55
N THR A 212 -6.60 -0.55 10.06
CA THR A 212 -5.26 -0.45 10.65
C THR A 212 -4.31 -1.39 9.94
N LEU A 213 -3.17 -0.86 9.49
CA LEU A 213 -2.12 -1.60 8.81
C LEU A 213 -0.80 -1.46 9.57
N ARG A 214 -0.15 -2.58 9.91
CA ARG A 214 1.16 -2.56 10.58
C ARG A 214 2.26 -2.29 9.56
N LEU A 215 3.00 -1.20 9.76
CA LEU A 215 4.16 -0.85 8.94
C LEU A 215 5.46 -1.43 9.54
N TYR A 216 5.64 -1.24 10.84
CA TYR A 216 6.83 -1.64 11.59
C TYR A 216 6.47 -2.48 12.82
N HIS A 217 7.32 -3.43 13.16
CA HIS A 217 7.33 -4.16 14.44
C HIS A 217 8.77 -4.37 14.90
N PHE A 218 9.03 -4.20 16.19
CA PHE A 218 10.38 -4.30 16.77
C PHE A 218 11.04 -5.68 16.57
N GLU A 219 10.26 -6.76 16.60
CA GLU A 219 10.77 -8.13 16.33
C GLU A 219 11.07 -8.42 14.84
N SER A 220 10.66 -7.53 13.93
CA SER A 220 10.87 -7.72 12.49
C SER A 220 12.17 -7.05 12.03
N GLU A 221 12.86 -7.68 11.08
CA GLU A 221 14.12 -7.16 10.55
C GLU A 221 13.91 -5.93 9.66
N TRP A 222 14.73 -4.90 9.84
CA TRP A 222 14.85 -3.80 8.88
C TRP A 222 15.56 -4.26 7.60
N LEU A 223 14.92 -4.01 6.47
CA LEU A 223 15.49 -4.19 5.15
C LEU A 223 16.01 -2.86 4.63
N SER A 224 17.30 -2.81 4.31
CA SER A 224 17.89 -1.66 3.63
C SER A 224 17.42 -1.60 2.18
N ARG A 225 17.07 -0.39 1.74
CA ARG A 225 16.66 -0.06 0.38
C ARG A 225 17.59 1.01 -0.17
N LYS A 226 17.91 0.92 -1.47
CA LYS A 226 18.62 1.99 -2.17
C LYS A 226 17.66 2.84 -2.98
N LEU A 227 18.02 4.11 -3.17
CA LEU A 227 17.39 4.95 -4.20
C LEU A 227 17.56 4.27 -5.56
N THR A 228 16.48 4.25 -6.33
CA THR A 228 16.56 3.93 -7.75
C THR A 228 17.12 5.12 -8.52
N LYS A 229 17.63 4.86 -9.73
CA LYS A 229 18.15 5.92 -10.61
C LYS A 229 17.12 7.02 -10.89
N ASP A 230 15.86 6.64 -11.03
CA ASP A 230 14.76 7.57 -11.29
C ASP A 230 14.51 8.48 -10.09
N GLU A 231 14.56 7.93 -8.86
CA GLU A 231 14.40 8.71 -7.62
C GLU A 231 15.58 9.64 -7.37
N ALA A 232 16.82 9.16 -7.55
CA ALA A 232 18.01 9.99 -7.43
C ALA A 232 17.98 11.16 -8.43
N SER A 233 17.57 10.90 -9.67
CA SER A 233 17.42 11.95 -10.70
C SER A 233 16.32 12.96 -10.36
N ALA A 234 15.22 12.50 -9.74
CA ALA A 234 14.13 13.38 -9.32
C ALA A 234 14.52 14.28 -8.13
N LEU A 235 15.42 13.81 -7.25
CA LEU A 235 15.95 14.60 -6.14
C LEU A 235 16.99 15.62 -6.61
N SER A 236 17.89 15.25 -7.52
CA SER A 236 18.90 16.16 -8.07
C SER A 236 18.29 17.26 -8.92
N GLY A 237 17.29 16.95 -9.76
CA GLY A 237 16.61 17.94 -10.61
C GLY A 237 15.75 18.97 -9.87
N ARG A 238 15.63 18.87 -8.54
CA ARG A 238 14.92 19.85 -7.67
C ARG A 238 15.87 20.71 -6.83
N GLN A 239 17.18 20.62 -7.06
CA GLN A 239 18.20 21.45 -6.39
C GLN A 239 18.47 22.78 -7.11
N GLU A 240 17.85 23.01 -8.28
CA GLU A 240 17.89 24.25 -9.07
C GLU A 240 16.68 25.15 -8.77
#